data_AF-V4M7K2-F1
#
_entry.id   AF-V4M7K2-F1
#
_cell.length_a   1.000
_cell.length_b   1.000
_cell.length_c   1.000
_cell.angle_alpha   90.00
_cell.angle_beta   90.00
_cell.angle_gamma   90.00
#
_symmetry.space_group_name_H-M   'P 1'
#
loop_
_entity.id
_entity.type
_entity.pdbx_description
1 polymer ?
#
loop_
_entity_poly.entity_id
_entity_poly.type
_entity_poly.pdbx_seq_one_letter_code
_entity_poly.pdbx_strand_id
1 'polypeptide(L)'
;WIQTNSMLVGWLYASLDPKVQKAISFVDNAKALWDNLRVRYSIGNASRVHQIKASIVGCTQDGQDVADYFGKLKIMWDDLDDFEPPIECCCSNGTCPQRVKQTQRRDLERIHQFLMGLDAS
;
A
#
# COMPACT_ATOMS: atom_id res chain seq x y z
N TRP A 1 5.73 29.53 11.72
CA TRP A 1 5.13 28.30 12.30
C TRP A 1 3.60 28.37 12.32
N ILE A 2 2.98 29.31 13.05
CA ILE A 2 1.50 29.42 13.16
C ILE A 2 0.84 29.52 11.78
N GLN A 3 1.27 30.47 10.94
CA GLN A 3 0.72 30.67 9.59
C GLN A 3 0.84 29.43 8.70
N THR A 4 2.00 28.76 8.72
CA THR A 4 2.24 27.51 7.98
C THR A 4 1.32 26.38 8.46
N ASN A 5 1.17 26.23 9.77
CA ASN A 5 0.30 25.22 10.37
C ASN A 5 -1.17 25.47 9.99
N SER A 6 -1.67 26.71 10.11
CA SER A 6 -3.05 27.05 9.73
C SER A 6 -3.31 26.83 8.24
N MET A 7 -2.34 27.14 7.37
CA MET A 7 -2.44 26.87 5.93
C MET A 7 -2.53 25.36 5.65
N LEU A 8 -1.68 24.55 6.30
CA LEU A 8 -1.70 23.09 6.16
C LEU A 8 -3.00 22.47 6.68
N VAL A 9 -3.53 22.95 7.80
CA VAL A 9 -4.86 22.54 8.29
C VAL A 9 -5.92 22.83 7.23
N GLY A 10 -5.93 24.05 6.68
CA GLY A 10 -6.88 24.44 5.63
C GLY A 10 -6.80 23.55 4.39
N TRP A 11 -5.60 23.24 3.91
CA TRP A 11 -5.39 22.35 2.76
C TRP A 11 -5.82 20.91 3.05
N LEU A 12 -5.49 20.39 4.24
CA LEU A 12 -5.95 19.06 4.65
C LEU A 12 -7.47 19.01 4.67
N TYR A 13 -8.16 19.97 5.29
CA TYR A 13 -9.62 20.01 5.28
C TYR A 13 -10.20 20.11 3.87
N ALA A 14 -9.65 20.98 3.03
CA ALA A 14 -10.12 21.17 1.65
C ALA A 14 -9.94 19.91 0.78
N SER A 15 -8.96 19.06 1.09
CA SER A 15 -8.71 17.82 0.36
C SER A 15 -9.66 16.66 0.73
N LEU A 16 -10.39 16.77 1.83
CA LEU A 16 -11.26 15.71 2.32
C LEU A 16 -12.63 15.73 1.62
N ASP A 17 -13.21 14.55 1.39
CA ASP A 17 -14.60 14.42 0.98
C ASP A 17 -15.53 15.09 2.02
N PRO A 18 -16.58 15.83 1.62
CA PRO A 18 -17.49 16.51 2.54
C PRO A 18 -18.12 15.60 3.62
N LYS A 19 -18.30 14.31 3.33
CA LYS A 19 -18.79 13.32 4.31
C LYS A 19 -17.74 13.04 5.38
N VAL A 20 -16.47 12.99 4.99
CA VAL A 20 -15.33 12.78 5.90
C VAL A 20 -15.09 14.04 6.74
N GLN A 21 -15.19 15.23 6.14
CA GLN A 21 -15.07 16.50 6.87
C GLN A 21 -16.05 16.60 8.05
N LYS A 22 -17.31 16.20 7.84
CA LYS A 22 -18.35 16.23 8.89
C LYS A 22 -18.08 15.27 10.05
N ALA A 23 -17.30 14.23 9.84
CA ALA A 23 -16.98 13.23 10.85
C ALA A 23 -15.76 13.60 11.72
N ILE A 24 -15.06 14.69 11.37
CA ILE A 24 -13.83 15.11 12.02
C ILE A 24 -14.08 16.40 12.80
N SER A 25 -13.90 16.34 14.12
CA SER A 25 -13.88 17.52 14.99
C SER A 25 -12.76 18.47 14.58
N PHE A 26 -12.98 19.79 14.69
CA PHE A 26 -11.97 20.78 14.31
C PHE A 26 -10.66 20.58 15.09
N VAL A 27 -9.53 20.47 14.37
CA VAL A 27 -8.19 20.32 14.95
C VAL A 27 -7.28 21.43 14.43
N ASP A 28 -6.80 22.27 15.34
CA ASP A 28 -5.98 23.46 15.02
C ASP A 28 -4.54 23.13 14.63
N ASN A 29 -4.12 21.88 14.79
CA ASN A 29 -2.77 21.41 14.52
C ASN A 29 -2.76 20.46 13.32
N ALA A 30 -2.01 20.81 12.27
CA ALA A 30 -1.97 20.05 11.02
C ALA A 30 -1.46 18.62 11.23
N LYS A 31 -0.47 18.42 12.11
CA LYS A 31 0.08 17.09 12.40
C LYS A 31 -0.93 16.23 13.13
N ALA A 32 -1.60 16.76 14.15
CA ALA A 32 -2.64 16.03 14.88
C ALA A 32 -3.84 15.69 13.98
N LEU A 33 -4.24 16.60 13.09
CA LEU A 33 -5.27 16.34 12.08
C LEU A 33 -4.85 15.19 11.14
N TRP A 34 -3.64 15.26 10.60
CA TRP A 34 -3.09 14.21 9.75
C TRP A 34 -2.99 12.86 10.46
N ASP A 35 -2.50 12.82 11.71
CA ASP A 35 -2.38 11.58 12.48
C ASP A 35 -3.77 10.98 12.77
N ASN A 36 -4.79 11.80 13.05
CA ASN A 36 -6.16 11.33 13.25
C ASN A 36 -6.77 10.73 11.97
N LEU A 37 -6.59 11.43 10.84
CA LEU A 37 -6.98 10.96 9.52
C LEU A 37 -6.29 9.64 9.19
N ARG A 38 -4.98 9.56 9.43
CA ARG A 38 -4.20 8.35 9.23
C ARG A 38 -4.75 7.22 10.08
N VAL A 39 -4.92 7.37 11.39
CA VAL A 39 -5.43 6.28 12.24
C VAL A 39 -6.80 5.77 11.79
N ARG A 40 -7.74 6.68 11.46
CA ARG A 40 -9.11 6.29 11.11
C ARG A 40 -9.25 5.74 9.69
N TYR A 41 -8.53 6.32 8.74
CA TYR A 41 -8.72 6.03 7.31
C TYR A 41 -7.58 5.23 6.67
N SER A 42 -6.45 5.01 7.37
CA SER A 42 -5.43 4.05 6.92
C SER A 42 -5.87 2.59 7.06
N ILE A 43 -6.97 2.30 7.78
CA ILE A 43 -7.61 0.98 7.76
C ILE A 43 -7.98 0.58 6.32
N GLY A 44 -8.28 1.56 5.46
CA GLY A 44 -8.49 1.36 4.04
C GLY A 44 -7.32 0.66 3.36
N ASN A 45 -6.08 0.90 3.82
CA ASN A 45 -4.89 0.23 3.29
C ASN A 45 -4.92 -1.27 3.61
N ALA A 46 -5.35 -1.67 4.81
CA ALA A 46 -5.42 -3.09 5.18
C ALA A 46 -6.50 -3.84 4.37
N SER A 47 -7.68 -3.25 4.19
CA SER A 47 -8.73 -3.83 3.34
C SER A 47 -8.30 -3.91 1.87
N ARG A 48 -7.62 -2.86 1.36
CA ARG A 48 -7.11 -2.81 0.00
C ARG A 48 -6.00 -3.85 -0.22
N VAL A 49 -5.07 -3.98 0.73
CA VAL A 49 -4.05 -5.03 0.75
C VAL A 49 -4.69 -6.41 0.67
N HIS A 50 -5.72 -6.67 1.48
CA HIS A 50 -6.41 -7.96 1.45
C HIS A 50 -7.08 -8.23 0.10
N GLN A 51 -7.77 -7.23 -0.48
CA GLN A 51 -8.38 -7.35 -1.80
C GLN A 51 -7.33 -7.65 -2.88
N ILE A 52 -6.21 -6.92 -2.91
CA ILE A 52 -5.14 -7.16 -3.88
C ILE A 52 -4.57 -8.57 -3.70
N LYS A 53 -4.28 -8.99 -2.46
CA LYS A 53 -3.80 -10.36 -2.18
C LYS A 53 -4.78 -11.44 -2.65
N ALA A 54 -6.09 -11.24 -2.46
CA ALA A 54 -7.10 -12.16 -2.96
C ALA A 54 -7.13 -12.20 -4.50
N SER A 55 -7.00 -11.03 -5.16
CA SER A 55 -6.91 -10.95 -6.63
C SER A 55 -5.67 -11.64 -7.18
N ILE A 56 -4.52 -11.52 -6.50
CA ILE A 56 -3.28 -12.23 -6.88
C ILE A 56 -3.49 -13.74 -6.81
N VAL A 57 -4.07 -14.26 -5.72
CA VAL A 57 -4.33 -15.71 -5.56
C VAL A 57 -5.31 -16.22 -6.62
N GLY A 58 -6.29 -15.41 -7.00
CA GLY A 58 -7.25 -15.75 -8.05
C GLY A 58 -6.75 -15.50 -9.48
N CYS A 59 -5.53 -15.00 -9.67
CA CYS A 59 -4.99 -14.74 -11.00
C CYS A 59 -4.32 -16.00 -11.55
N THR A 60 -4.86 -16.50 -12.65
CA THR A 60 -4.34 -17.65 -13.39
C THR A 60 -4.05 -17.25 -14.84
N GLN A 61 -3.26 -18.06 -15.54
CA GLN A 61 -2.89 -17.83 -16.93
C GLN A 61 -4.11 -17.93 -17.85
N ASP A 62 -4.99 -18.91 -17.63
CA ASP A 62 -6.30 -19.06 -18.31
C ASP A 62 -6.20 -18.99 -19.84
N GLY A 63 -5.19 -19.66 -20.41
CA GLY A 63 -4.94 -19.74 -21.85
C GLY A 63 -4.34 -18.47 -22.47
N GLN A 64 -3.99 -17.45 -21.67
CA GLN A 64 -3.29 -16.26 -22.13
C GLN A 64 -1.80 -16.54 -22.37
N ASP A 65 -1.15 -15.64 -23.12
CA ASP A 65 0.31 -15.67 -23.21
C ASP A 65 0.94 -15.43 -21.83
N VAL A 66 2.07 -16.10 -21.57
CA VAL A 66 2.76 -16.03 -20.28
C VAL A 66 3.19 -14.59 -19.97
N ALA A 67 3.57 -13.80 -20.97
CA ALA A 67 3.95 -12.40 -20.78
C ALA A 67 2.76 -11.53 -20.35
N ASP A 68 1.57 -11.77 -20.93
CA ASP A 68 0.35 -11.04 -20.57
C ASP A 68 -0.11 -11.39 -19.14
N TYR A 69 -0.08 -12.67 -18.78
CA TYR A 69 -0.34 -13.13 -17.42
C TYR A 69 0.65 -12.52 -16.40
N PHE A 70 1.95 -12.57 -16.69
CA PHE A 70 2.97 -11.97 -15.85
C PHE A 70 2.76 -10.45 -15.70
N GLY A 71 2.39 -9.76 -16.79
CA GLY A 71 2.09 -8.33 -16.77
C GLY A 71 0.97 -7.98 -15.80
N LYS A 72 -0.11 -8.76 -15.77
CA LYS A 72 -1.23 -8.58 -14.82
C LYS A 72 -0.79 -8.78 -13.38
N LEU A 73 -0.04 -9.85 -13.10
CA LEU A 73 0.52 -10.09 -11.77
C LEU A 73 1.44 -8.96 -11.32
N LYS A 74 2.31 -8.47 -12.20
CA LYS A 74 3.23 -7.38 -11.91
C LYS A 74 2.50 -6.11 -11.48
N ILE A 75 1.45 -5.72 -12.20
CA ILE A 75 0.62 -4.57 -11.83
C ILE A 75 0.06 -4.72 -10.41
N MET A 76 -0.46 -5.91 -10.07
CA MET A 76 -1.00 -6.16 -8.72
C MET A 76 0.08 -6.17 -7.64
N TRP A 77 1.29 -6.64 -7.95
CA TRP A 77 2.42 -6.59 -7.03
C TRP A 77 2.94 -5.18 -6.79
N ASP A 78 2.99 -4.36 -7.83
CA ASP A 78 3.36 -2.95 -7.74
C ASP A 78 2.32 -2.19 -6.89
N ASP A 79 1.02 -2.39 -7.18
CA ASP A 79 -0.08 -1.88 -6.35
C ASP A 79 0.06 -2.33 -4.88
N LEU A 80 0.41 -3.59 -4.62
CA LEU A 80 0.55 -4.10 -3.26
C LEU A 80 1.72 -3.45 -2.52
N ASP A 81 2.85 -3.21 -3.19
CA ASP A 81 4.02 -2.56 -2.59
C ASP A 81 3.73 -1.12 -2.16
N ASP A 82 2.85 -0.40 -2.88
CA ASP A 82 2.43 0.95 -2.50
C ASP A 82 1.65 0.97 -1.17
N PHE A 83 0.84 -0.06 -0.90
CA PHE A 83 0.05 -0.15 0.33
C PHE A 83 0.78 -0.89 1.47
N GLU A 84 1.77 -1.72 1.14
CA GLU A 84 2.55 -2.51 2.10
C GLU A 84 4.05 -2.21 1.97
N PRO A 85 4.50 -1.01 2.37
CA PRO A 85 5.91 -0.63 2.26
C PRO A 85 6.81 -1.57 3.09
N PRO A 86 8.10 -1.70 2.73
CA PRO A 86 9.06 -2.49 3.49
C PRO A 86 9.12 -2.05 4.96
N ILE A 87 9.35 -3.01 5.86
CA ILE A 87 9.45 -2.69 7.28
C ILE A 87 10.68 -1.80 7.49
N GLU A 88 10.48 -0.69 8.20
CA GLU A 88 11.58 0.19 8.57
C GLU A 88 12.52 -0.54 9.54
N CYS A 89 13.76 -0.76 9.12
CA CYS A 89 14.81 -1.18 10.04
C CYS A 89 15.25 0.01 10.90
N CYS A 90 15.45 -0.23 12.20
CA CYS A 90 16.06 0.71 13.16
C CYS A 90 17.44 1.23 12.74
N CYS A 91 18.07 0.59 11.78
CA CYS A 91 19.44 0.84 11.36
C CYS A 91 19.59 1.88 10.24
N SER A 92 18.49 2.38 9.65
CA SER A 92 18.44 3.36 8.53
C SER A 92 19.29 3.04 7.30
N ASN A 93 20.00 1.91 7.30
CA ASN A 93 20.92 1.49 6.26
C ASN A 93 20.19 0.59 5.25
N GLY A 94 20.27 0.95 3.96
CA GLY A 94 19.67 0.19 2.86
C GLY A 94 20.27 -1.21 2.69
N THR A 95 21.53 -1.43 3.09
CA THR A 95 22.21 -2.73 3.01
C THR A 95 22.02 -3.60 4.25
N CYS A 96 21.08 -3.25 5.14
CA CYS A 96 20.79 -4.05 6.31
C CYS A 96 20.43 -5.49 5.92
N PRO A 97 21.08 -6.52 6.51
CA PRO A 97 20.78 -7.93 6.23
C PRO A 97 19.30 -8.27 6.42
N GLN A 98 18.61 -7.61 7.37
CA GLN A 98 17.18 -7.83 7.60
C GLN A 98 16.31 -7.29 6.46
N ARG A 99 16.65 -6.12 5.90
CA ARG A 99 15.96 -5.57 4.73
C ARG A 99 16.17 -6.49 3.52
N VAL A 100 17.42 -6.91 3.28
CA VAL A 100 17.76 -7.83 2.18
C VAL A 100 16.97 -9.14 2.30
N LYS A 101 16.94 -9.76 3.49
CA LYS A 101 16.16 -10.98 3.73
C LYS A 101 14.66 -10.78 3.51
N GLN A 102 14.13 -9.62 3.88
CA GLN A 102 12.71 -9.31 3.66
C GLN A 102 12.38 -9.20 2.17
N THR A 103 13.20 -8.48 1.39
CA THR A 103 13.04 -8.39 -0.07
C THR A 103 13.10 -9.77 -0.71
N GLN A 104 14.09 -10.59 -0.35
CA GLN A 104 14.20 -11.97 -0.86
C GLN A 104 12.97 -12.82 -0.56
N ARG A 105 12.36 -12.68 0.63
CA ARG A 105 11.13 -13.40 0.97
C ARG A 105 9.96 -12.96 0.11
N ARG A 106 9.83 -11.66 -0.17
CA ARG A 106 8.78 -11.13 -1.07
C ARG A 106 8.98 -11.62 -2.50
N ASP A 107 10.21 -11.60 -3.00
CA ASP A 107 10.53 -12.07 -4.34
C ASP A 107 10.22 -13.57 -4.50
N LEU A 108 10.56 -14.37 -3.48
CA LEU A 108 10.20 -15.79 -3.46
C LEU A 108 8.69 -16.02 -3.49
N GLU A 109 7.93 -15.23 -2.72
CA GLU A 109 6.47 -15.30 -2.70
C GLU A 109 5.87 -14.97 -4.07
N ARG A 110 6.41 -13.95 -4.76
CA ARG A 110 6.00 -13.59 -6.13
C ARG A 110 6.27 -14.72 -7.12
N ILE A 111 7.43 -15.36 -7.02
CA ILE A 111 7.75 -16.55 -7.83
C ILE A 111 6.72 -17.65 -7.58
N HIS A 112 6.39 -17.94 -6.33
CA HIS A 112 5.40 -18.97 -6.01
C HIS A 112 4.01 -18.62 -6.56
N GLN A 113 3.56 -17.37 -6.38
CA GLN A 113 2.28 -16.89 -6.90
C GLN A 113 2.21 -17.03 -8.43
N PHE A 114 3.26 -16.62 -9.13
CA PHE A 114 3.37 -16.79 -10.58
C PHE A 114 3.25 -18.25 -10.99
N LEU A 115 4.05 -19.14 -10.38
CA LEU A 115 4.09 -20.56 -10.73
C LEU A 115 2.77 -21.28 -10.43
N MET A 116 2.08 -20.93 -9.34
CA MET A 116 0.82 -21.58 -8.97
C MET A 116 -0.34 -21.26 -9.94
N GLY A 117 -0.28 -20.13 -10.64
CA GLY A 117 -1.31 -19.74 -11.60
C GLY A 117 -0.99 -20.11 -13.05
N LEU A 118 0.13 -20.77 -13.34
CA LEU A 118 0.43 -21.24 -14.69
C LEU A 118 -0.50 -22.39 -15.11
N ASP A 119 -0.85 -22.43 -16.39
CA ASP A 119 -1.64 -23.53 -16.94
C ASP A 119 -0.82 -24.83 -16.97
N ALA A 120 -1.50 -25.96 -16.78
CA ALA A 120 -0.89 -27.27 -17.00
C ALA A 120 -0.56 -27.42 -18.48
N SER A 121 0.71 -27.74 -18.78
CA SER A 121 1.20 -27.98 -20.14
C SER A 121 0.57 -29.21 -20.80
#